data_AF-A0A1I7UTB2-F1
#
_entry.id   AF-A0A1I7UTB2-F1
#
_cell.length_a   1.000
_cell.length_b   1.000
_cell.length_c   1.000
_cell.angle_alpha   90.00
_cell.angle_beta   90.00
_cell.angle_gamma   90.00
#
_symmetry.space_group_name_H-M   'P 1'
#
loop_
_entity.id
_entity.type
_entity.pdbx_description
1 polymer ?
#
loop_
_entity_poly.entity_id
_entity_poly.type
_entity_poly.pdbx_seq_one_letter_code
_entity_poly.pdbx_strand_id
1 'polypeptide(L)'
;MNGFQMRVLLYPTPLSPRIVASKEIPLVDFLPEDSSPAHPHLKRASPDNLKPSVQRVQKVARIINGIYIQQGVITASIPSDELISELLFFGSVTPSGIAKLDSKKMEEAVNIVRDLPTTFALTTDTEKAEKAFGLVKQMKDMLNGVESVSKWNANDLKQEIGRLETGGVDSLLLRDLRSAIGNWDSGYGAVIANTSTQASVTKLRSGLEDLKNSVSSFDKSQLQWNFNHFETAVNGISPLTKAREATEFYAKNRDNMPISDDKNKPYTDFIRSISAKIMKFKGVESSLQEVMEVASTRNRRSRQRNLRHTHGLSSGSSDVSQMMKDVNDPWIKKVLKTENVEIAFKQFNEFESLLKSIEQSLDIDGEKASKIYHLMEYGRQAVQMTNVDRLNMDSKR
;
A
#
# COMPACT_ATOMS: atom_id res chain seq x y z
N MET A 1 5.35 -36.95 -40.05
CA MET A 1 6.80 -36.82 -40.33
C MET A 1 7.43 -36.26 -39.06
N ASN A 2 7.84 -37.16 -38.16
CA ASN A 2 9.24 -37.57 -37.92
C ASN A 2 10.06 -36.36 -37.45
N GLY A 3 10.47 -36.20 -36.19
CA GLY A 3 10.85 -37.17 -35.17
C GLY A 3 12.33 -36.95 -34.84
N PHE A 4 12.69 -36.75 -33.57
CA PHE A 4 13.79 -37.45 -32.88
C PHE A 4 13.99 -36.89 -31.46
N GLN A 5 13.66 -37.73 -30.47
CA GLN A 5 14.28 -37.70 -29.14
C GLN A 5 15.66 -38.34 -29.22
N MET A 6 16.57 -37.95 -28.33
CA MET A 6 17.73 -38.77 -28.02
C MET A 6 17.77 -39.06 -26.51
N ARG A 7 17.42 -40.30 -26.16
CA ARG A 7 17.80 -40.99 -24.93
C ARG A 7 19.25 -41.45 -25.08
N VAL A 8 20.00 -41.45 -23.98
CA VAL A 8 21.12 -42.37 -23.80
C VAL A 8 20.85 -43.18 -22.54
N LEU A 9 20.60 -44.46 -22.74
CA LEU A 9 20.75 -45.55 -21.77
C LEU A 9 22.11 -46.22 -22.07
N LEU A 10 22.78 -46.77 -21.05
CA LEU A 10 23.26 -48.17 -21.01
C LEU A 10 24.04 -48.47 -19.70
N TYR A 11 23.52 -49.47 -18.97
CA TYR A 11 24.05 -50.28 -17.84
C TYR A 11 25.13 -51.31 -18.34
N PRO A 12 25.62 -52.37 -17.61
CA PRO A 12 25.79 -52.69 -16.15
C PRO A 12 27.12 -53.44 -15.73
N THR A 13 27.38 -53.54 -14.40
CA THR A 13 27.98 -54.61 -13.51
C THR A 13 29.23 -55.47 -13.90
N PRO A 14 29.84 -56.34 -13.03
CA PRO A 14 29.76 -56.59 -11.56
C PRO A 14 31.15 -56.72 -10.85
N LEU A 15 31.18 -56.85 -9.50
CA LEU A 15 31.84 -57.96 -8.76
C LEU A 15 31.74 -57.76 -7.24
N SER A 16 31.21 -58.79 -6.57
CA SER A 16 31.29 -59.04 -5.12
C SER A 16 32.33 -60.16 -4.90
N PRO A 17 32.91 -60.36 -3.68
CA PRO A 17 32.23 -61.29 -2.76
C PRO A 17 32.45 -61.11 -1.23
N ARG A 18 31.48 -61.68 -0.50
CA ARG A 18 31.54 -62.47 0.76
C ARG A 18 31.67 -61.80 2.15
N ILE A 19 30.48 -61.58 2.73
CA ILE A 19 29.90 -62.21 3.95
C ILE A 19 30.85 -62.83 5.00
N VAL A 20 30.72 -62.35 6.24
CA VAL A 20 30.68 -63.18 7.46
C VAL A 20 29.47 -62.75 8.31
N ALA A 21 28.71 -63.73 8.78
CA ALA A 21 27.43 -63.60 9.46
C ALA A 21 27.57 -63.51 10.99
N SER A 22 26.61 -62.83 11.64
CA SER A 22 26.26 -63.13 13.04
C SER A 22 24.83 -62.68 13.40
N LYS A 23 23.95 -63.70 13.49
CA LYS A 23 22.81 -63.91 14.42
C LYS A 23 21.72 -62.85 14.60
N GLU A 24 20.59 -63.13 13.93
CA GLU A 24 19.21 -63.26 14.44
C GLU A 24 18.74 -62.38 15.62
N ILE A 25 17.76 -61.52 15.33
CA ILE A 25 16.75 -61.05 16.29
C ILE A 25 15.37 -61.39 15.68
N PRO A 26 14.42 -62.01 16.41
CA PRO A 26 13.21 -62.57 15.81
C PRO A 26 12.21 -61.47 15.41
N LEU A 27 11.70 -61.60 14.19
CA LEU A 27 10.53 -60.89 13.70
C LEU A 27 9.30 -61.46 14.44
N VAL A 28 8.60 -60.65 15.23
CA VAL A 28 7.35 -61.06 15.85
C VAL A 28 6.24 -60.87 14.82
N ASP A 29 5.78 -61.99 14.29
CA ASP A 29 4.57 -62.11 13.48
C ASP A 29 3.35 -61.65 14.29
N PHE A 30 2.70 -60.59 13.82
CA PHE A 30 1.29 -60.38 14.07
C PHE A 30 0.63 -60.27 12.71
N LEU A 31 -0.07 -61.33 12.30
CA LEU A 31 -1.38 -61.31 11.65
C LEU A 31 -1.74 -62.76 11.25
N PRO A 32 -2.93 -63.29 11.63
CA PRO A 32 -3.59 -64.27 10.80
C PRO A 32 -4.29 -63.53 9.65
N GLU A 33 -4.03 -63.99 8.43
CA GLU A 33 -4.92 -63.80 7.29
C GLU A 33 -6.31 -64.36 7.62
N ASP A 34 -7.32 -63.48 7.63
CA ASP A 34 -8.66 -63.86 7.21
C ASP A 34 -9.32 -62.68 6.47
N SER A 35 -10.24 -63.05 5.61
CA SER A 35 -10.56 -62.50 4.30
C SER A 35 -11.75 -61.51 4.31
N SER A 36 -11.69 -60.51 3.40
CA SER A 36 -12.80 -59.76 2.74
C SER A 36 -12.71 -58.21 2.84
N PRO A 37 -12.93 -57.45 1.75
CA PRO A 37 -12.56 -56.05 1.66
C PRO A 37 -13.70 -55.11 2.04
N ALA A 38 -13.62 -54.52 3.24
CA ALA A 38 -14.37 -53.32 3.57
C ALA A 38 -13.40 -52.29 4.15
N HIS A 39 -13.37 -51.11 3.54
CA HIS A 39 -12.52 -49.98 3.88
C HIS A 39 -12.30 -49.84 5.39
N PRO A 40 -11.05 -49.91 5.91
CA PRO A 40 -10.81 -49.57 7.29
C PRO A 40 -10.99 -48.06 7.42
N HIS A 41 -12.19 -47.66 7.84
CA HIS A 41 -12.34 -46.43 8.61
C HIS A 41 -11.31 -46.52 9.75
N LEU A 42 -10.23 -45.76 9.63
CA LEU A 42 -9.35 -45.46 10.76
C LEU A 42 -10.24 -44.90 11.86
N LYS A 43 -10.68 -45.77 12.78
CA LYS A 43 -11.21 -45.35 14.07
C LYS A 43 -10.13 -44.45 14.66
N ARG A 44 -10.38 -43.14 14.68
CA ARG A 44 -9.60 -42.22 15.51
C ARG A 44 -9.62 -42.83 16.91
N ALA A 45 -8.46 -43.33 17.36
CA ALA A 45 -8.27 -43.66 18.75
C ALA A 45 -8.75 -42.45 19.57
N SER A 46 -9.46 -42.72 20.66
CA SER A 46 -9.97 -41.67 21.56
C SER A 46 -8.87 -40.61 21.81
N PRO A 47 -9.16 -39.30 21.73
CA PRO A 47 -8.16 -38.23 21.82
C PRO A 47 -7.21 -38.34 23.02
N ASP A 48 -7.62 -39.03 24.08
CA ASP A 48 -6.90 -39.16 25.34
C ASP A 48 -5.75 -40.18 25.33
N ASN A 49 -5.72 -41.16 24.42
CA ASN A 49 -4.72 -42.24 24.49
C ASN A 49 -3.29 -41.77 24.12
N LEU A 50 -3.16 -40.69 23.34
CA LEU A 50 -1.87 -40.15 22.91
C LEU A 50 -1.38 -38.99 23.78
N LYS A 51 -2.27 -38.37 24.54
CA LYS A 51 -1.97 -37.19 25.36
C LYS A 51 -0.82 -37.43 26.36
N PRO A 52 -0.77 -38.55 27.11
CA PRO A 52 0.35 -38.83 28.00
C PRO A 52 1.69 -38.99 27.26
N SER A 53 1.67 -39.64 26.10
CA SER A 53 2.87 -39.83 25.28
C SER A 53 3.39 -38.51 24.73
N VAL A 54 2.51 -37.64 24.23
CA VAL A 54 2.87 -36.30 23.77
C VAL A 54 3.44 -35.46 24.92
N GLN A 55 2.83 -35.49 26.10
CA GLN A 55 3.35 -34.79 27.28
C GLN A 55 4.75 -35.28 27.67
N ARG A 56 4.99 -36.59 27.61
CA ARG A 56 6.34 -37.15 27.87
C ARG A 56 7.37 -36.67 26.85
N VAL A 57 7.01 -36.66 25.56
CA VAL A 57 7.89 -36.13 24.50
C VAL A 57 8.17 -34.63 24.71
N GLN A 58 7.16 -33.84 25.09
CA GLN A 58 7.34 -32.41 25.40
C GLN A 58 8.30 -32.20 26.58
N LYS A 59 8.15 -32.96 27.68
CA LYS A 59 9.07 -32.91 28.83
C LYS A 59 10.51 -33.23 28.40
N VAL A 60 10.69 -34.33 27.67
CA VAL A 60 12.01 -34.74 27.16
C VAL A 60 12.59 -33.67 26.24
N ALA A 61 11.80 -33.09 25.34
CA ALA A 61 12.24 -32.03 24.46
C ALA A 61 12.72 -30.80 25.24
N ARG A 62 11.96 -30.35 26.25
CA ARG A 62 12.37 -29.23 27.12
C ARG A 62 13.67 -29.52 27.86
N ILE A 63 13.82 -30.73 28.40
CA ILE A 63 15.04 -31.14 29.11
C ILE A 63 16.24 -31.21 28.17
N ILE A 64 16.13 -31.87 27.02
CA ILE A 64 17.22 -31.94 26.03
C ILE A 64 17.63 -30.53 25.59
N ASN A 65 16.66 -29.66 25.35
CA ASN A 65 16.93 -28.29 24.95
C ASN A 65 17.56 -27.46 26.09
N GLY A 66 17.18 -27.71 27.35
CA GLY A 66 17.81 -27.11 28.53
C GLY A 66 19.27 -27.52 28.68
N ILE A 67 19.59 -28.81 28.50
CA ILE A 67 20.97 -29.31 28.49
C ILE A 67 21.77 -28.64 27.37
N TYR A 68 21.23 -28.59 26.16
CA TYR A 68 21.86 -27.93 25.00
C TYR A 68 22.14 -26.44 25.28
N ILE A 69 21.16 -25.70 25.83
CA ILE A 69 21.33 -24.29 26.17
C ILE A 69 22.41 -24.11 27.24
N GLN A 70 22.37 -24.91 28.32
CA GLN A 70 23.35 -24.84 29.39
C GLN A 70 24.77 -25.08 28.87
N GLN A 71 24.98 -26.13 28.07
CA GLN A 71 26.27 -26.41 27.47
C GLN A 71 26.70 -25.29 26.51
N GLY A 72 25.78 -24.79 25.70
CA GLY A 72 26.05 -23.74 24.74
C GLY A 72 26.42 -22.41 25.37
N VAL A 73 25.77 -22.05 26.48
CA VAL A 73 26.09 -20.84 27.25
C VAL A 73 27.43 -20.98 27.97
N ILE A 74 27.70 -22.12 28.62
CA ILE A 74 28.98 -22.36 29.32
C ILE A 74 30.16 -22.34 28.34
N THR A 75 29.98 -22.87 27.13
CA THR A 75 31.01 -22.90 26.09
C THR A 75 31.06 -21.62 25.24
N ALA A 76 30.19 -20.64 25.52
CA ALA A 76 29.99 -19.43 24.72
C ALA A 76 29.70 -19.70 23.22
N SER A 77 29.13 -20.86 22.89
CA SER A 77 28.75 -21.23 21.52
C SER A 77 27.34 -20.78 21.13
N ILE A 78 26.51 -20.39 22.10
CA ILE A 78 25.19 -19.77 21.87
C ILE A 78 25.29 -18.27 22.19
N PRO A 79 25.09 -17.38 21.21
CA PRO A 79 25.04 -15.94 21.47
C PRO A 79 23.86 -15.58 22.38
N SER A 80 24.14 -14.79 23.44
CA SER A 80 23.12 -14.41 24.42
C SER A 80 21.98 -13.59 23.82
N ASP A 81 22.29 -12.68 22.88
CA ASP A 81 21.27 -11.87 22.20
C ASP A 81 20.29 -12.76 21.42
N GLU A 82 20.78 -13.74 20.67
CA GLU A 82 19.92 -14.66 19.90
C GLU A 82 19.04 -15.51 20.84
N LEU A 83 19.63 -16.05 21.90
CA LEU A 83 18.90 -16.88 22.88
C LEU A 83 17.79 -16.09 23.58
N ILE A 84 18.09 -14.88 24.06
CA ILE A 84 17.11 -14.03 24.76
C ILE A 84 16.00 -13.59 23.80
N SER A 85 16.34 -13.20 22.57
CA SER A 85 15.35 -12.82 21.55
C SER A 85 14.38 -13.96 21.21
N GLU A 86 14.87 -15.20 21.12
CA GLU A 86 14.02 -16.36 20.89
C GLU A 86 13.08 -16.66 22.08
N LEU A 87 13.62 -16.59 23.30
CA LEU A 87 12.87 -16.89 24.53
C LEU A 87 11.79 -15.85 24.85
N LEU A 88 12.07 -14.58 24.59
CA LEU A 88 11.16 -13.45 24.86
C LEU A 88 10.35 -13.00 23.64
N PHE A 89 10.51 -13.68 22.51
CA PHE A 89 9.79 -13.44 21.26
C PHE A 89 10.05 -12.04 20.65
N PHE A 90 11.30 -11.59 20.58
CA PHE A 90 11.68 -10.29 19.99
C PHE A 90 11.80 -10.30 18.46
N GLY A 91 11.74 -11.46 17.81
CA GLY A 91 11.93 -11.55 16.36
C GLY A 91 13.39 -11.35 15.97
N SER A 92 13.65 -10.46 15.02
CA SER A 92 15.01 -10.08 14.61
C SER A 92 15.65 -9.04 15.52
N VAL A 93 14.88 -8.41 16.40
CA VAL A 93 15.39 -7.43 17.38
C VAL A 93 16.16 -8.14 18.49
N THR A 94 17.32 -7.60 18.85
CA THR A 94 18.19 -8.12 19.91
C THR A 94 18.08 -7.30 21.20
N PRO A 95 18.36 -7.88 22.38
CA PRO A 95 18.51 -7.12 23.62
C PRO A 95 19.51 -5.97 23.50
N SER A 96 20.65 -6.20 22.86
CA SER A 96 21.62 -5.13 22.57
C SER A 96 21.06 -4.02 21.68
N GLY A 97 20.18 -4.34 20.74
CA GLY A 97 19.44 -3.35 19.95
C GLY A 97 18.51 -2.51 20.83
N ILE A 98 17.70 -3.18 21.66
CA ILE A 98 16.79 -2.53 22.62
C ILE A 98 17.55 -1.61 23.58
N ALA A 99 18.72 -2.05 24.07
CA ALA A 99 19.55 -1.26 24.99
C ALA A 99 20.15 0.01 24.35
N LYS A 100 20.26 0.05 23.00
CA LYS A 100 20.74 1.21 22.26
C LYS A 100 19.64 2.23 21.94
N LEU A 101 18.37 1.89 22.22
CA LEU A 101 17.26 2.79 21.99
C LEU A 101 17.43 4.06 22.85
N ASP A 102 17.40 5.22 22.17
CA ASP A 102 17.49 6.52 22.82
C ASP A 102 16.11 6.88 23.39
N SER A 103 15.88 6.50 24.65
CA SER A 103 14.63 6.71 25.35
C SER A 103 14.22 8.19 25.37
N LYS A 104 15.19 9.10 25.47
CA LYS A 104 14.95 10.54 25.44
C LYS A 104 14.43 10.99 24.09
N LYS A 105 15.04 10.54 22.98
CA LYS A 105 14.51 10.86 21.64
C LYS A 105 13.14 10.25 21.39
N MET A 106 12.89 9.03 21.86
CA MET A 106 11.56 8.41 21.77
C MET A 106 10.51 9.21 22.54
N GLU A 107 10.82 9.66 23.76
CA GLU A 107 9.96 10.53 24.55
C GLU A 107 9.71 11.87 23.84
N GLU A 108 10.76 12.49 23.28
CA GLU A 108 10.63 13.69 22.46
C GLU A 108 9.69 13.47 21.27
N ALA A 109 9.79 12.33 20.57
CA ALA A 109 8.93 12.00 19.45
C ALA A 109 7.46 11.78 19.86
N VAL A 110 7.23 11.10 20.99
CA VAL A 110 5.89 10.94 21.56
C VAL A 110 5.30 12.30 21.94
N ASN A 111 6.09 13.16 22.59
CA ASN A 111 5.67 14.52 22.93
C ASN A 111 5.37 15.34 21.67
N ILE A 112 6.16 15.23 20.60
CA ILE A 112 5.86 15.89 19.33
C ILE A 112 4.49 15.48 18.78
N VAL A 113 4.15 14.20 18.81
CA VAL A 113 2.84 13.74 18.33
C VAL A 113 1.70 14.15 19.26
N ARG A 114 1.93 14.12 20.58
CA ARG A 114 0.95 14.61 21.55
C ARG A 114 0.69 16.11 21.41
N ASP A 115 1.73 16.88 21.10
CA ASP A 115 1.70 18.34 21.01
C ASP A 115 1.42 18.81 19.57
N LEU A 116 1.29 17.91 18.59
CA LEU A 116 0.93 18.24 17.22
C LEU A 116 -0.42 18.98 17.14
N PRO A 117 -1.51 18.52 17.79
CA PRO A 117 -2.78 19.24 17.82
C PRO A 117 -2.66 20.67 18.37
N THR A 118 -1.84 20.90 19.40
CA THR A 118 -1.62 22.25 19.94
C THR A 118 -0.70 23.09 19.05
N THR A 119 0.18 22.46 18.27
CA THR A 119 0.99 23.12 17.25
C THR A 119 0.13 23.68 16.12
N PHE A 120 -0.97 22.99 15.80
CA PHE A 120 -1.98 23.44 14.84
C PHE A 120 -3.09 24.28 15.48
N ALA A 121 -3.02 24.57 16.78
CA ALA A 121 -3.99 25.47 17.40
C ALA A 121 -3.95 26.82 16.67
N LEU A 122 -5.13 27.32 16.32
CA LEU A 122 -5.31 28.57 15.57
C LEU A 122 -4.64 29.72 16.31
N THR A 123 -3.40 30.03 15.92
CA THR A 123 -2.80 31.32 16.19
C THR A 123 -3.25 32.30 15.11
N THR A 124 -3.19 33.59 15.39
CA THR A 124 -3.42 34.65 14.38
C THR A 124 -2.56 34.48 13.13
N ASP A 125 -1.40 33.83 13.26
CA ASP A 125 -0.50 33.49 12.16
C ASP A 125 -0.95 32.23 11.38
N THR A 126 -1.51 31.24 12.07
CA THR A 126 -2.07 30.02 11.46
C THR A 126 -3.33 30.33 10.67
N GLU A 127 -4.20 31.19 11.19
CA GLU A 127 -5.41 31.67 10.48
C GLU A 127 -5.05 32.44 9.20
N LYS A 128 -4.02 33.29 9.26
CA LYS A 128 -3.52 33.99 8.07
C LYS A 128 -2.94 33.02 7.05
N ALA A 129 -2.18 32.02 7.49
CA ALA A 129 -1.62 31.01 6.60
C ALA A 129 -2.74 30.16 5.95
N GLU A 130 -3.72 29.70 6.71
CA GLU A 130 -4.86 28.93 6.21
C GLU A 130 -5.68 29.75 5.21
N LYS A 131 -5.97 31.02 5.52
CA LYS A 131 -6.64 31.94 4.60
C LYS A 131 -5.83 32.11 3.31
N ALA A 132 -4.52 32.33 3.40
CA ALA A 132 -3.66 32.46 2.23
C ALA A 132 -3.67 31.18 1.37
N PHE A 133 -3.53 30.00 1.97
CA PHE A 133 -3.62 28.72 1.27
C PHE A 133 -4.99 28.49 0.62
N GLY A 134 -6.07 28.82 1.33
CA GLY A 134 -7.43 28.73 0.81
C GLY A 134 -7.64 29.62 -0.42
N LEU A 135 -7.12 30.86 -0.38
CA LEU A 135 -7.16 31.78 -1.50
C LEU A 135 -6.30 31.27 -2.68
N VAL A 136 -5.09 30.75 -2.43
CA VAL A 136 -4.25 30.16 -3.48
C VAL A 136 -4.93 28.95 -4.12
N LYS A 137 -5.59 28.11 -3.32
CA LYS A 137 -6.39 26.99 -3.81
C LYS A 137 -7.53 27.45 -4.72
N GLN A 138 -8.29 28.47 -4.32
CA GLN A 138 -9.35 29.04 -5.17
C GLN A 138 -8.78 29.56 -6.50
N MET A 139 -7.65 30.25 -6.47
CA MET A 139 -6.98 30.73 -7.69
C MET A 139 -6.53 29.56 -8.59
N LYS A 140 -6.02 28.47 -8.00
CA LYS A 140 -5.69 27.25 -8.73
C LYS A 140 -6.93 26.61 -9.37
N ASP A 141 -8.04 26.57 -8.66
CA ASP A 141 -9.30 26.00 -9.17
C ASP A 141 -9.86 26.85 -10.33
N MET A 142 -9.74 28.18 -10.27
CA MET A 142 -10.07 29.08 -11.40
C MET A 142 -9.22 28.80 -12.64
N LEU A 143 -7.94 28.49 -12.44
CA LEU A 143 -6.99 28.16 -13.51
C LEU A 143 -7.07 26.71 -13.97
N ASN A 144 -8.04 25.92 -13.50
CA ASN A 144 -8.13 24.51 -13.88
C ASN A 144 -8.27 24.34 -15.41
N GLY A 145 -7.41 23.49 -15.98
CA GLY A 145 -7.29 23.27 -17.43
C GLY A 145 -6.51 24.35 -18.18
N VAL A 146 -5.95 25.35 -17.50
CA VAL A 146 -5.05 26.35 -18.11
C VAL A 146 -3.61 25.96 -17.81
N GLU A 147 -2.91 25.42 -18.81
CA GLU A 147 -1.49 25.08 -18.65
C GLU A 147 -0.61 26.34 -18.63
N SER A 148 -0.77 27.21 -19.63
CA SER A 148 -0.13 28.52 -19.67
C SER A 148 -0.84 29.43 -20.66
N VAL A 149 -1.05 30.70 -20.29
CA VAL A 149 -1.57 31.72 -21.21
C VAL A 149 -0.63 31.94 -22.39
N SER A 150 0.69 31.75 -22.19
CA SER A 150 1.68 31.89 -23.27
C SER A 150 1.55 30.83 -24.37
N LYS A 151 0.91 29.70 -24.05
CA LYS A 151 0.62 28.62 -25.01
C LYS A 151 -0.70 28.80 -25.75
N TRP A 152 -1.51 29.80 -25.38
CA TRP A 152 -2.74 30.10 -26.09
C TRP A 152 -2.44 30.66 -27.49
N ASN A 153 -2.99 30.02 -28.52
CA ASN A 153 -2.71 30.37 -29.90
C ASN A 153 -3.81 31.26 -30.48
N ALA A 154 -3.55 32.56 -30.53
CA ALA A 154 -4.43 33.54 -31.16
C ALA A 154 -4.70 33.24 -32.64
N ASN A 155 -3.76 32.57 -33.33
CA ASN A 155 -3.91 32.29 -34.75
C ASN A 155 -5.01 31.27 -35.03
N ASP A 156 -5.25 30.31 -34.14
CA ASP A 156 -6.30 29.30 -34.33
C ASP A 156 -7.69 29.96 -34.30
N LEU A 157 -7.93 30.83 -33.31
CA LEU A 157 -9.18 31.60 -33.24
C LEU A 157 -9.31 32.56 -34.43
N LYS A 158 -8.22 33.22 -34.85
CA LYS A 158 -8.21 34.12 -36.00
C LYS A 158 -8.52 33.38 -37.30
N GLN A 159 -7.99 32.18 -37.48
CA GLN A 159 -8.27 31.34 -38.64
C GLN A 159 -9.73 30.88 -38.65
N GLU A 160 -10.28 30.48 -37.50
CA GLU A 160 -11.70 30.14 -37.38
C GLU A 160 -12.63 31.30 -37.73
N ILE A 161 -12.33 32.51 -37.23
CA ILE A 161 -13.08 33.73 -37.60
C ILE A 161 -12.98 33.99 -39.11
N GLY A 162 -11.79 33.86 -39.69
CA GLY A 162 -11.59 34.03 -41.14
C GLY A 162 -12.33 32.98 -41.98
N ARG A 163 -12.42 31.73 -41.51
CA ARG A 163 -13.23 30.69 -42.16
C ARG A 163 -14.70 31.03 -42.11
N LEU A 164 -15.20 31.53 -40.98
CA LEU A 164 -16.59 31.96 -40.86
C LEU A 164 -16.89 33.17 -41.74
N GLU A 165 -15.98 34.14 -41.81
CA GLU A 165 -16.10 35.33 -42.66
C GLU A 165 -16.16 34.98 -44.16
N THR A 166 -15.31 34.04 -44.61
CA THR A 166 -15.20 33.69 -46.03
C THR A 166 -16.19 32.62 -46.48
N GLY A 167 -16.44 31.61 -45.65
CA GLY A 167 -17.27 30.45 -45.99
C GLY A 167 -18.70 30.52 -45.46
N GLY A 168 -18.98 31.40 -44.49
CA GLY A 168 -20.25 31.41 -43.77
C GLY A 168 -20.53 30.07 -43.07
N VAL A 169 -21.76 29.86 -42.62
CA VAL A 169 -22.17 28.55 -42.10
C VAL A 169 -22.60 27.68 -43.28
N ASP A 170 -21.82 26.65 -43.61
CA ASP A 170 -22.21 25.66 -44.61
C ASP A 170 -23.43 24.88 -44.11
N SER A 171 -24.56 25.09 -44.78
CA SER A 171 -25.83 24.54 -44.38
C SER A 171 -26.49 23.86 -45.56
N LEU A 172 -26.55 22.52 -45.48
CA LEU A 172 -27.31 21.69 -46.41
C LEU A 172 -28.74 22.21 -46.56
N LEU A 173 -29.37 22.60 -45.44
CA LEU A 173 -30.71 23.17 -45.41
C LEU A 173 -30.81 24.46 -46.26
N LEU A 174 -29.87 25.40 -46.13
CA LEU A 174 -29.88 26.63 -46.94
C LEU A 174 -29.60 26.34 -48.42
N ARG A 175 -28.78 25.33 -48.71
CA ARG A 175 -28.50 24.88 -50.08
C ARG A 175 -29.73 24.25 -50.74
N ASP A 176 -30.44 23.40 -50.01
CA ASP A 176 -31.65 22.73 -50.48
C ASP A 176 -32.78 23.74 -50.70
N LEU A 177 -32.93 24.72 -49.80
CA LEU A 177 -33.85 25.84 -49.97
C LEU A 177 -33.53 26.66 -51.23
N ARG A 178 -32.25 26.98 -51.45
CA ARG A 178 -31.82 27.70 -52.66
C ARG A 178 -32.11 26.92 -53.92
N SER A 179 -31.91 25.60 -53.90
CA SER A 179 -32.23 24.70 -55.02
C SER A 179 -33.73 24.69 -55.32
N ALA A 180 -34.57 24.56 -54.29
CA ALA A 180 -36.04 24.58 -54.41
C ALA A 180 -36.54 25.88 -55.05
N ILE A 181 -36.04 27.03 -54.58
CA ILE A 181 -36.35 28.35 -55.15
C ILE A 181 -35.89 28.44 -56.61
N GLY A 182 -34.69 27.96 -56.92
CA GLY A 182 -34.18 27.96 -58.31
C GLY A 182 -35.03 27.12 -59.26
N ASN A 183 -35.51 25.96 -58.81
CA ASN A 183 -36.42 25.12 -59.59
C ASN A 183 -37.78 25.81 -59.81
N TRP A 184 -38.32 26.44 -58.76
CA TRP A 184 -39.54 27.24 -58.86
C TRP A 184 -39.40 28.40 -59.85
N ASP A 185 -38.36 29.22 -59.69
CA ASP A 185 -38.11 30.41 -60.52
C ASP A 185 -37.92 30.03 -62.00
N SER A 186 -37.13 28.98 -62.27
CA SER A 186 -36.94 28.45 -63.62
C SER A 186 -38.25 27.99 -64.27
N GLY A 187 -39.09 27.28 -63.51
CA GLY A 187 -40.38 26.82 -64.01
C GLY A 187 -41.39 27.96 -64.21
N TYR A 188 -41.42 28.91 -63.28
CA TYR A 188 -42.30 30.07 -63.29
C TYR A 188 -41.99 31.01 -64.46
N GLY A 189 -40.71 31.31 -64.69
CA GLY A 189 -40.27 32.14 -65.81
C GLY A 189 -40.71 31.57 -67.17
N ALA A 190 -40.65 30.26 -67.35
CA ALA A 190 -41.11 29.60 -68.58
C ALA A 190 -42.64 29.68 -68.77
N VAL A 191 -43.41 29.62 -67.67
CA VAL A 191 -44.87 29.77 -67.70
C VAL A 191 -45.28 31.19 -68.08
N ILE A 192 -44.69 32.21 -67.45
CA ILE A 192 -45.01 33.61 -67.76
C ILE A 192 -44.58 34.01 -69.17
N ALA A 193 -43.47 33.45 -69.66
CA ALA A 193 -43.01 33.68 -71.03
C ALA A 193 -43.83 32.93 -72.10
N ASN A 194 -44.89 32.19 -71.74
CA ASN A 194 -45.68 31.32 -72.64
C ASN A 194 -44.84 30.29 -73.43
N THR A 195 -43.71 29.87 -72.86
CA THR A 195 -42.81 28.85 -73.44
C THR A 195 -42.81 27.56 -72.60
N SER A 196 -43.86 27.36 -71.81
CA SER A 196 -43.95 26.25 -70.87
C SER A 196 -43.99 24.90 -71.57
N THR A 197 -43.26 23.95 -71.01
CA THR A 197 -43.28 22.53 -71.41
C THR A 197 -43.67 21.68 -70.22
N GLN A 198 -43.92 20.39 -70.43
CA GLN A 198 -44.12 19.44 -69.33
C GLN A 198 -42.94 19.44 -68.34
N ALA A 199 -41.72 19.70 -68.82
CA ALA A 199 -40.54 19.85 -67.97
C ALA A 199 -40.63 21.10 -67.08
N SER A 200 -41.16 22.23 -67.59
CA SER A 200 -41.38 23.45 -66.80
C SER A 200 -42.39 23.23 -65.67
N VAL A 201 -43.49 22.52 -65.96
CA VAL A 201 -44.51 22.16 -64.96
C VAL A 201 -43.95 21.20 -63.91
N THR A 202 -43.10 20.25 -64.32
CA THR A 202 -42.42 19.32 -63.41
C THR A 202 -41.48 20.08 -62.47
N LYS A 203 -40.70 21.03 -62.98
CA LYS A 203 -39.82 21.89 -62.15
C LYS A 203 -40.60 22.73 -61.12
N LEU A 204 -41.75 23.28 -61.50
CA LEU A 204 -42.62 24.01 -60.56
C LEU A 204 -43.11 23.11 -59.43
N ARG A 205 -43.59 21.90 -59.76
CA ARG A 205 -44.05 20.93 -58.76
C ARG A 205 -42.91 20.52 -57.83
N SER A 206 -41.76 20.14 -58.39
CA SER A 206 -40.59 19.74 -57.61
C SER A 206 -40.09 20.88 -56.72
N GLY A 207 -40.03 22.12 -57.23
CA GLY A 207 -39.66 23.28 -56.42
C GLY A 207 -40.57 23.50 -55.20
N LEU A 208 -41.90 23.33 -55.36
CA LEU A 208 -42.84 23.42 -54.23
C LEU A 208 -42.70 22.27 -53.24
N GLU A 209 -42.51 21.05 -53.72
CA GLU A 209 -42.30 19.87 -52.86
C GLU A 209 -41.00 19.99 -52.07
N ASP A 210 -39.90 20.37 -52.74
CA ASP A 210 -38.59 20.60 -52.13
C ASP A 210 -38.64 21.75 -51.12
N LEU A 211 -39.37 22.82 -51.43
CA LEU A 211 -39.58 23.95 -50.51
C LEU A 211 -40.34 23.50 -49.26
N LYS A 212 -41.43 22.76 -49.42
CA LYS A 212 -42.21 22.20 -48.31
C LYS A 212 -41.36 21.28 -47.42
N ASN A 213 -40.53 20.43 -48.04
CA ASN A 213 -39.64 19.54 -47.33
C ASN A 213 -38.56 20.32 -46.56
N SER A 214 -37.94 21.32 -47.20
CA SER A 214 -36.90 22.17 -46.61
C SER A 214 -37.43 22.98 -45.42
N VAL A 215 -38.65 23.53 -45.52
CA VAL A 215 -39.31 24.25 -44.42
C VAL A 215 -39.59 23.30 -43.25
N SER A 216 -40.00 22.07 -43.52
CA SER A 216 -40.29 21.06 -42.47
C SER A 216 -39.03 20.63 -41.71
N SER A 217 -37.85 20.77 -42.30
CA SER A 217 -36.56 20.54 -41.63
C SER A 217 -36.03 21.74 -40.85
N PHE A 218 -36.56 22.95 -41.07
CA PHE A 218 -36.06 24.18 -40.47
C PHE A 218 -36.18 24.16 -38.93
N ASP A 219 -37.31 23.66 -38.42
CA ASP A 219 -37.57 23.53 -36.98
C ASP A 219 -36.67 22.49 -36.28
N LYS A 220 -36.03 21.61 -37.06
CA LYS A 220 -35.19 20.50 -36.55
C LYS A 220 -33.69 20.76 -36.70
N SER A 221 -33.30 21.66 -37.60
CA SER A 221 -31.90 21.97 -37.86
C SER A 221 -31.44 23.13 -36.99
N GLN A 222 -30.39 22.91 -36.19
CA GLN A 222 -29.61 24.02 -35.66
C GLN A 222 -28.52 24.37 -36.68
N LEU A 223 -28.50 25.62 -37.16
CA LEU A 223 -27.38 26.14 -37.94
C LEU A 223 -26.16 26.23 -37.00
N GLN A 224 -25.37 25.17 -36.93
CA GLN A 224 -24.21 25.11 -36.06
C GLN A 224 -22.92 25.28 -36.87
N TRP A 225 -22.04 26.15 -36.36
CA TRP A 225 -20.67 26.23 -36.82
C TRP A 225 -19.81 25.17 -36.12
N ASN A 226 -19.05 24.42 -36.90
CA ASN A 226 -18.09 23.45 -36.39
C ASN A 226 -16.68 24.04 -36.41
N PHE A 227 -16.15 24.30 -35.23
CA PHE A 227 -14.78 24.76 -35.02
C PHE A 227 -13.79 23.60 -35.18
N ASN A 228 -12.64 23.83 -35.80
CA ASN A 228 -11.64 22.75 -36.01
C ASN A 228 -10.75 22.52 -34.80
N HIS A 229 -10.49 23.56 -34.01
CA HIS A 229 -9.45 23.55 -32.96
C HIS A 229 -10.01 23.54 -31.54
N PHE A 230 -11.32 23.75 -31.36
CA PHE A 230 -11.99 23.80 -30.08
C PHE A 230 -13.45 23.40 -30.24
N GLU A 231 -14.12 22.89 -29.21
CA GLU A 231 -15.51 22.44 -29.34
C GLU A 231 -16.49 23.62 -29.49
N THR A 232 -16.17 24.74 -28.86
CA THR A 232 -16.98 25.97 -28.89
C THR A 232 -16.09 27.20 -28.83
N ALA A 233 -16.57 28.34 -29.31
CA ALA A 233 -15.87 29.62 -29.14
C ALA A 233 -15.50 29.90 -27.69
N VAL A 234 -16.35 29.50 -26.73
CA VAL A 234 -16.09 29.62 -25.29
C VAL A 234 -14.85 28.83 -24.89
N ASN A 235 -14.70 27.59 -25.37
CA ASN A 235 -13.52 26.78 -25.09
C ASN A 235 -12.25 27.42 -25.67
N GLY A 236 -12.34 27.99 -26.89
CA GLY A 236 -11.23 28.67 -27.56
C GLY A 236 -10.70 29.90 -26.80
N ILE A 237 -11.56 30.64 -26.10
CA ILE A 237 -11.15 31.82 -25.30
C ILE A 237 -10.98 31.53 -23.80
N SER A 238 -11.41 30.36 -23.32
CA SER A 238 -11.43 29.99 -21.91
C SER A 238 -10.09 30.20 -21.18
N PRO A 239 -8.92 29.87 -21.77
CA PRO A 239 -7.63 30.12 -21.11
C PRO A 239 -7.41 31.59 -20.75
N LEU A 240 -7.85 32.52 -21.60
CA LEU A 240 -7.73 33.96 -21.37
C LEU A 240 -8.72 34.44 -20.31
N THR A 241 -9.99 34.01 -20.40
CA THR A 241 -11.01 34.46 -19.45
C THR A 241 -10.70 33.96 -18.03
N LYS A 242 -10.30 32.69 -17.89
CA LYS A 242 -9.85 32.11 -16.62
C LYS A 242 -8.62 32.81 -16.06
N ALA A 243 -7.63 33.12 -16.92
CA ALA A 243 -6.44 33.86 -16.48
C ALA A 243 -6.77 35.29 -16.05
N ARG A 244 -7.69 35.96 -16.75
CA ARG A 244 -8.19 37.29 -16.36
C ARG A 244 -8.89 37.23 -15.00
N GLU A 245 -9.81 36.29 -14.82
CA GLU A 245 -10.52 36.06 -13.56
C GLU A 245 -9.55 35.79 -12.40
N ALA A 246 -8.56 34.91 -12.60
CA ALA A 246 -7.53 34.62 -11.61
C ALA A 246 -6.67 35.86 -11.28
N THR A 247 -6.33 36.67 -12.28
CA THR A 247 -5.57 37.92 -12.09
C THR A 247 -6.38 38.97 -11.33
N GLU A 248 -7.66 39.15 -11.67
CA GLU A 248 -8.58 40.03 -10.96
C GLU A 248 -8.78 39.55 -9.50
N PHE A 249 -8.90 38.25 -9.31
CA PHE A 249 -9.00 37.63 -7.99
C PHE A 249 -7.74 37.88 -7.15
N TYR A 250 -6.55 37.69 -7.73
CA TYR A 250 -5.28 38.00 -7.08
C TYR A 250 -5.20 39.48 -6.71
N ALA A 251 -5.50 40.39 -7.64
CA ALA A 251 -5.44 41.83 -7.40
C ALA A 251 -6.34 42.27 -6.22
N LYS A 252 -7.54 41.69 -6.10
CA LYS A 252 -8.47 41.94 -4.98
C LYS A 252 -8.00 41.36 -3.65
N ASN A 253 -7.27 40.25 -3.68
CA ASN A 253 -6.90 39.48 -2.49
C ASN A 253 -5.42 39.61 -2.11
N ARG A 254 -4.62 40.40 -2.85
CA ARG A 254 -3.16 40.50 -2.70
C ARG A 254 -2.71 40.77 -1.25
N ASP A 255 -3.45 41.60 -0.50
CA ASP A 255 -3.08 41.96 0.87
C ASP A 255 -3.30 40.79 1.86
N ASN A 256 -4.15 39.83 1.48
CA ASN A 256 -4.41 38.58 2.20
C ASN A 256 -3.60 37.39 1.64
N MET A 257 -2.85 37.60 0.55
CA MET A 257 -1.90 36.66 -0.04
C MET A 257 -0.49 37.26 0.01
N PRO A 258 0.09 37.53 1.20
CA PRO A 258 1.47 37.93 1.24
C PRO A 258 2.30 36.77 0.66
N ILE A 259 2.92 37.00 -0.48
CA ILE A 259 3.97 36.16 -1.09
C ILE A 259 5.19 37.09 -1.26
N SER A 260 5.59 37.77 -0.17
CA SER A 260 6.72 38.71 -0.15
C SER A 260 7.45 38.65 1.19
N ASP A 261 8.78 38.78 1.12
CA ASP A 261 9.74 38.27 2.10
C ASP A 261 9.51 38.69 3.56
N ASP A 262 9.07 39.92 3.84
CA ASP A 262 8.86 40.36 5.24
C ASP A 262 7.47 40.02 5.82
N LYS A 263 6.45 39.85 4.97
CA LYS A 263 5.08 39.48 5.40
C LYS A 263 4.84 37.96 5.39
N ASN A 264 5.77 37.19 4.81
CA ASN A 264 5.77 35.73 4.76
C ASN A 264 6.35 35.06 6.02
N LYS A 265 6.88 35.85 6.96
CA LYS A 265 7.50 35.30 8.18
C LYS A 265 6.57 34.35 8.96
N PRO A 266 5.29 34.67 9.21
CA PRO A 266 4.35 33.74 9.86
C PRO A 266 4.22 32.39 9.14
N TYR A 267 4.10 32.43 7.81
CA TYR A 267 3.95 31.26 6.95
C TYR A 267 5.21 30.39 6.94
N THR A 268 6.36 31.01 6.68
CA THR A 268 7.63 30.31 6.60
C THR A 268 8.05 29.76 7.96
N ASP A 269 7.76 30.49 9.05
CA ASP A 269 7.99 30.01 10.42
C ASP A 269 7.09 28.83 10.76
N PHE A 270 5.81 28.84 10.35
CA PHE A 270 4.89 27.73 10.53
C PHE A 270 5.38 26.46 9.81
N ILE A 271 5.68 26.55 8.50
CA ILE A 271 6.19 25.43 7.71
C ILE A 271 7.53 24.93 8.26
N ARG A 272 8.43 25.84 8.64
CA ARG A 272 9.73 25.48 9.24
C ARG A 272 9.56 24.79 10.59
N SER A 273 8.65 25.26 11.44
CA SER A 273 8.31 24.65 12.73
C SER A 273 7.80 23.21 12.57
N ILE A 274 6.84 23.00 11.66
CA ILE A 274 6.32 21.67 11.35
C ILE A 274 7.40 20.77 10.78
N SER A 275 8.19 21.27 9.83
CA SER A 275 9.28 20.51 9.22
C SER A 275 10.32 20.07 10.26
N ALA A 276 10.68 20.96 11.19
CA ALA A 276 11.60 20.64 12.27
C ALA A 276 11.06 19.54 13.20
N LYS A 277 9.76 19.58 13.53
CA LYS A 277 9.11 18.53 14.34
C LYS A 277 9.06 17.20 13.62
N ILE A 278 8.74 17.19 12.32
CA ILE A 278 8.71 15.97 11.51
C ILE A 278 10.12 15.38 11.34
N MET A 279 11.15 16.20 11.19
CA MET A 279 12.54 15.74 11.13
C MET A 279 12.99 15.06 12.43
N LYS A 280 12.57 15.57 13.59
CA LYS A 280 12.81 14.92 14.89
C LYS A 280 12.11 13.56 14.98
N PHE A 281 10.86 13.47 14.50
CA PHE A 281 10.14 12.20 14.43
C PHE A 281 10.83 11.20 13.48
N LYS A 282 11.28 11.66 12.31
CA LYS A 282 12.07 10.84 11.37
C LYS A 282 13.35 10.29 12.02
N GLY A 283 13.99 11.07 12.89
CA GLY A 283 15.19 10.67 13.62
C GLY A 283 15.02 9.46 14.56
N VAL A 284 13.80 9.07 14.89
CA VAL A 284 13.50 7.89 15.73
C VAL A 284 12.80 6.75 14.98
N GLU A 285 12.67 6.86 13.65
CA GLU A 285 11.92 5.90 12.84
C GLU A 285 12.43 4.46 13.02
N SER A 286 13.74 4.24 13.00
CA SER A 286 14.34 2.91 13.20
C SER A 286 14.05 2.35 14.59
N SER A 287 14.15 3.18 15.63
CA SER A 287 13.86 2.80 17.00
C SER A 287 12.40 2.42 17.21
N LEU A 288 11.48 3.15 16.57
CA LEU A 288 10.05 2.82 16.58
C LEU A 288 9.77 1.50 15.83
N GLN A 289 10.46 1.25 14.71
CA GLN A 289 10.37 -0.02 13.98
C GLN A 289 10.79 -1.21 14.84
N GLU A 290 11.90 -1.10 15.58
CA GLU A 290 12.35 -2.15 16.51
C GLU A 290 11.30 -2.44 17.59
N VAL A 291 10.73 -1.40 18.21
CA VAL A 291 9.66 -1.55 19.22
C VAL A 291 8.41 -2.20 18.62
N MET A 292 8.05 -1.82 17.39
CA MET A 292 6.93 -2.42 16.68
C MET A 292 7.16 -3.89 16.37
N GLU A 293 8.37 -4.26 15.94
CA GLU A 293 8.70 -5.65 15.68
C GLU A 293 8.51 -6.47 16.95
N VAL A 294 9.12 -6.05 18.06
CA VAL A 294 8.97 -6.69 19.38
C VAL A 294 7.49 -6.81 19.78
N ALA A 295 6.71 -5.74 19.66
CA ALA A 295 5.28 -5.76 20.00
C ALA A 295 4.51 -6.76 19.11
N SER A 296 4.78 -6.77 17.80
CA SER A 296 4.08 -7.61 16.83
C SER A 296 4.42 -9.10 16.98
N THR A 297 5.68 -9.43 17.24
CA THR A 297 6.15 -10.81 17.40
C THR A 297 5.67 -11.39 18.72
N ARG A 298 5.65 -10.58 19.79
CA ARG A 298 5.10 -10.97 21.09
C ARG A 298 3.59 -11.16 21.05
N ASN A 299 2.85 -10.32 20.34
CA ASN A 299 1.40 -10.49 20.20
C ASN A 299 1.04 -11.72 19.37
N ARG A 300 1.82 -12.02 18.31
CA ARG A 300 1.53 -13.16 17.43
C ARG A 300 1.84 -14.52 18.06
N ARG A 301 2.78 -14.60 19.04
CA ARG A 301 3.32 -15.85 19.62
C ARG A 301 3.37 -17.00 18.59
N SER A 302 3.82 -16.66 17.37
CA SER A 302 3.52 -17.45 16.17
C SER A 302 4.24 -18.79 16.20
N ARG A 303 3.66 -19.81 15.54
CA ARG A 303 4.33 -21.10 15.27
C ARG A 303 5.37 -21.02 14.15
N GLN A 304 5.45 -19.89 13.45
CA GLN A 304 6.42 -19.63 12.35
C GLN A 304 7.64 -18.84 12.87
N ARG A 305 8.22 -19.26 13.99
CA ARG A 305 9.44 -18.66 14.51
C ARG A 305 10.64 -19.25 13.80
N ASN A 306 11.60 -18.41 13.45
CA ASN A 306 12.93 -18.85 13.09
C ASN A 306 13.67 -19.17 14.38
N LEU A 307 13.57 -20.42 14.83
CA LEU A 307 14.27 -20.92 16.01
C LEU A 307 15.61 -21.52 15.58
N ARG A 308 16.67 -21.17 16.29
CA ARG A 308 18.01 -21.76 16.15
C ARG A 308 18.35 -22.55 17.40
N HIS A 309 18.04 -22.01 18.57
CA HIS A 309 18.50 -22.57 19.83
C HIS A 309 17.39 -23.13 20.71
N THR A 310 16.13 -22.77 20.47
CA THR A 310 15.01 -23.04 21.40
C THR A 310 13.90 -23.93 20.82
N HIS A 311 14.24 -24.86 19.91
CA HIS A 311 13.28 -25.75 19.23
C HIS A 311 12.35 -26.53 20.16
N GLY A 312 12.86 -27.00 21.31
CA GLY A 312 12.12 -27.69 22.35
C GLY A 312 11.34 -26.77 23.29
N LEU A 313 11.44 -25.44 23.13
CA LEU A 313 10.81 -24.41 23.96
C LEU A 313 9.78 -23.62 23.13
N SER A 314 8.76 -24.33 22.67
CA SER A 314 7.69 -23.80 21.85
C SER A 314 6.95 -22.59 22.46
N SER A 315 6.94 -22.49 23.80
CA SER A 315 6.32 -21.41 24.58
C SER A 315 7.35 -20.42 25.16
N GLY A 316 8.61 -20.48 24.72
CA GLY A 316 9.67 -19.54 25.12
C GLY A 316 10.01 -19.62 26.61
N SER A 317 10.09 -18.44 27.25
CA SER A 317 10.27 -18.25 28.70
C SER A 317 9.39 -19.14 29.59
N SER A 318 8.13 -19.37 29.19
CA SER A 318 7.21 -20.21 29.97
C SER A 318 7.65 -21.68 30.00
N ASP A 319 8.33 -22.16 28.96
CA ASP A 319 8.86 -23.52 28.94
C ASP A 319 10.12 -23.63 29.80
N VAL A 320 10.93 -22.56 29.91
CA VAL A 320 12.05 -22.48 30.86
C VAL A 320 11.53 -22.63 32.29
N SER A 321 10.43 -21.95 32.62
CA SER A 321 9.76 -22.04 33.94
C SER A 321 9.21 -23.45 34.27
N GLN A 322 9.14 -24.32 33.27
CA GLN A 322 8.60 -25.67 33.40
C GLN A 322 9.71 -26.73 33.42
N MET A 323 10.93 -26.39 33.00
CA MET A 323 12.06 -27.33 32.94
C MET A 323 12.36 -27.98 34.29
N MET A 324 12.44 -27.20 35.37
CA MET A 324 12.77 -27.75 36.70
C MET A 324 11.66 -28.68 37.22
N LYS A 325 10.40 -28.38 36.91
CA LYS A 325 9.26 -29.25 37.22
C LYS A 325 9.31 -30.54 36.41
N ASP A 326 9.72 -30.46 35.14
CA ASP A 326 9.84 -31.62 34.27
C ASP A 326 10.98 -32.54 34.68
N VAL A 327 12.14 -31.99 35.06
CA VAL A 327 13.26 -32.79 35.62
C VAL A 327 12.85 -33.50 36.91
N ASN A 328 12.00 -32.84 37.72
CA ASN A 328 11.48 -33.42 38.95
C ASN A 328 10.31 -34.40 38.76
N ASP A 329 9.83 -34.59 37.52
CA ASP A 329 8.74 -35.49 37.25
C ASP A 329 9.12 -36.95 37.61
N PRO A 330 8.26 -37.70 38.33
CA PRO A 330 8.59 -39.07 38.76
C PRO A 330 8.92 -40.02 37.61
N TRP A 331 8.31 -39.82 36.43
CA TRP A 331 8.63 -40.62 35.25
C TRP A 331 9.98 -40.24 34.66
N ILE A 332 10.30 -38.93 34.59
CA ILE A 332 11.64 -38.47 34.15
C ILE A 332 12.75 -38.97 35.08
N LYS A 333 12.57 -38.90 36.40
CA LYS A 333 13.57 -39.42 37.36
C LYS A 333 13.86 -40.91 37.14
N LYS A 334 12.84 -41.72 36.82
CA LYS A 334 12.99 -43.14 36.45
C LYS A 334 13.75 -43.35 35.13
N VAL A 335 13.60 -42.44 34.18
CA VAL A 335 14.29 -42.50 32.88
C VAL A 335 15.75 -42.08 33.01
N LEU A 336 16.03 -40.97 33.70
CA LEU A 336 17.38 -40.40 33.83
C LEU A 336 18.28 -41.24 34.75
N LYS A 337 17.73 -41.83 35.82
CA LYS A 337 18.47 -42.62 36.82
C LYS A 337 19.67 -41.87 37.41
N THR A 338 19.61 -40.54 37.47
CA THR A 338 20.65 -39.66 38.02
C THR A 338 20.05 -38.38 38.56
N GLU A 339 20.67 -37.81 39.60
CA GLU A 339 20.31 -36.50 40.16
C GLU A 339 21.12 -35.34 39.54
N ASN A 340 22.15 -35.65 38.74
CA ASN A 340 23.05 -34.64 38.17
C ASN A 340 22.31 -33.63 37.27
N VAL A 341 21.29 -34.08 36.55
CA VAL A 341 20.44 -33.22 35.70
C VAL A 341 19.64 -32.25 36.56
N GLU A 342 19.11 -32.69 37.70
CA GLU A 342 18.39 -31.82 38.63
C GLU A 342 19.31 -30.75 39.21
N ILE A 343 20.53 -31.12 39.62
CA ILE A 343 21.54 -30.19 40.12
C ILE A 343 21.90 -29.17 39.04
N ALA A 344 22.19 -29.64 37.82
CA ALA A 344 22.56 -28.79 36.70
C ALA A 344 21.44 -27.79 36.33
N PHE A 345 20.18 -28.16 36.52
CA PHE A 345 19.04 -27.32 36.16
C PHE A 345 18.69 -26.26 37.20
N LYS A 346 19.25 -26.31 38.42
CA LYS A 346 18.99 -25.29 39.47
C LYS A 346 19.29 -23.87 39.01
N GLN A 347 20.31 -23.68 38.17
CA GLN A 347 20.67 -22.37 37.61
C GLN A 347 19.56 -21.77 36.72
N PHE A 348 18.67 -22.59 36.15
CA PHE A 348 17.53 -22.09 35.38
C PHE A 348 16.49 -21.37 36.26
N ASN A 349 16.49 -21.57 37.58
CA ASN A 349 15.57 -20.85 38.48
C ASN A 349 15.89 -19.34 38.52
N GLU A 350 17.17 -18.98 38.57
CA GLU A 350 17.59 -17.57 38.51
C GLU A 350 17.30 -16.98 37.13
N PHE A 351 17.59 -17.73 36.07
CA PHE A 351 17.29 -17.32 34.70
C PHE A 351 15.79 -17.14 34.46
N GLU A 352 14.95 -18.04 34.97
CA GLU A 352 13.49 -17.93 34.96
C GLU A 352 13.03 -16.63 35.63
N SER A 353 13.57 -16.32 36.81
CA SER A 353 13.24 -15.10 37.55
C SER A 353 13.52 -13.84 36.73
N LEU A 354 14.69 -13.78 36.08
CA LEU A 354 15.07 -12.68 35.19
C LEU A 354 14.14 -12.57 33.99
N LEU A 355 13.83 -13.69 33.32
CA LEU A 355 12.92 -13.69 32.17
C LEU A 355 11.53 -13.19 32.56
N LYS A 356 10.99 -13.63 33.71
CA LYS A 356 9.69 -13.16 34.21
C LYS A 356 9.69 -11.66 34.52
N SER A 357 10.76 -11.16 35.13
CA SER A 357 10.90 -9.72 35.41
C SER A 357 10.88 -8.91 34.11
N ILE A 358 11.61 -9.36 33.08
CA ILE A 358 11.60 -8.72 31.76
C ILE A 358 10.20 -8.79 31.13
N GLU A 359 9.54 -9.94 31.15
CA GLU A 359 8.19 -10.09 30.59
C GLU A 359 7.17 -9.15 31.23
N GLN A 360 7.23 -8.97 32.55
CA GLN A 360 6.39 -8.03 33.29
C GLN A 360 6.69 -6.58 32.92
N SER A 361 7.97 -6.23 32.75
CA SER A 361 8.35 -4.86 32.34
C SER A 361 7.91 -4.51 30.93
N LEU A 362 7.79 -5.51 30.06
CA LEU A 362 7.43 -5.36 28.65
C LEU A 362 5.94 -5.54 28.40
N ASP A 363 5.04 -5.35 29.38
CA ASP A 363 3.60 -5.62 29.22
C ASP A 363 2.94 -4.76 28.10
N ILE A 364 3.07 -5.23 26.87
CA ILE A 364 2.51 -4.67 25.64
C ILE A 364 1.48 -5.68 25.15
N ASP A 365 0.23 -5.43 25.50
CA ASP A 365 -0.91 -6.17 24.97
C ASP A 365 -1.20 -5.79 23.50
N GLY A 366 -2.16 -6.48 22.89
CA GLY A 366 -2.57 -6.23 21.51
C GLY A 366 -3.14 -4.82 21.27
N GLU A 367 -3.74 -4.19 22.29
CA GLU A 367 -4.28 -2.83 22.18
C GLU A 367 -3.16 -1.80 22.17
N LYS A 368 -2.20 -1.90 23.10
CA LYS A 368 -1.00 -1.06 23.15
C LYS A 368 -0.19 -1.21 21.86
N ALA A 369 0.00 -2.43 21.37
CA ALA A 369 0.68 -2.70 20.09
C ALA A 369 -0.04 -2.04 18.90
N SER A 370 -1.37 -2.12 18.85
CA SER A 370 -2.17 -1.48 17.79
C SER A 370 -2.03 0.04 17.81
N LYS A 371 -2.05 0.67 19.00
CA LYS A 371 -1.85 2.12 19.15
C LYS A 371 -0.48 2.57 18.65
N ILE A 372 0.58 1.82 18.96
CA ILE A 372 1.94 2.08 18.46
C ILE A 372 1.97 1.97 16.93
N TYR A 373 1.30 0.97 16.35
CA TYR A 373 1.20 0.80 14.91
C TYR A 373 0.54 2.00 14.23
N HIS A 374 -0.62 2.43 14.73
CA HIS A 374 -1.32 3.60 14.20
C HIS A 374 -0.48 4.87 14.28
N LEU A 375 0.18 5.10 15.42
CA LEU A 375 1.09 6.23 15.62
C LEU A 375 2.19 6.26 14.55
N MET A 376 2.80 5.12 14.26
CA MET A 376 3.85 5.01 13.25
C MET A 376 3.33 5.24 11.84
N GLU A 377 2.19 4.68 11.45
CA GLU A 377 1.63 4.92 10.11
C GLU A 377 1.31 6.40 9.89
N TYR A 378 0.73 7.07 10.88
CA TYR A 378 0.49 8.51 10.80
C TYR A 378 1.79 9.31 10.69
N GLY A 379 2.79 8.96 11.50
CA GLY A 379 4.11 9.60 11.44
C GLY A 379 4.80 9.39 10.09
N ARG A 380 4.75 8.18 9.53
CA ARG A 380 5.32 7.86 8.22
C ARG A 380 4.63 8.63 7.09
N GLN A 381 3.30 8.73 7.13
CA GLN A 381 2.55 9.53 6.17
C GLN A 381 2.94 11.01 6.26
N ALA A 382 3.10 11.56 7.46
CA ALA A 382 3.54 12.95 7.64
C ALA A 382 4.97 13.19 7.11
N VAL A 383 5.89 12.24 7.30
CA VAL A 383 7.24 12.31 6.73
C VAL A 383 7.20 12.24 5.19
N GLN A 384 6.35 11.40 4.61
CA GLN A 384 6.20 11.30 3.15
C GLN A 384 5.59 12.57 2.54
N MET A 385 4.61 13.18 3.22
CA MET A 385 3.99 14.44 2.79
C MET A 385 4.97 15.61 2.79
N THR A 386 5.98 15.58 3.66
CA THR A 386 6.88 16.71 3.82
C THR A 386 8.00 16.79 2.79
N ASN A 387 8.42 15.69 2.15
CA ASN A 387 9.50 15.59 1.15
C ASN A 387 10.23 16.93 0.85
N VAL A 388 10.95 17.39 1.88
CA VAL A 388 11.40 18.80 2.03
C VAL A 388 12.53 19.10 1.06
N ASP A 389 13.13 18.07 0.48
CA ASP A 389 14.17 18.19 -0.56
C ASP A 389 13.69 18.99 -1.78
N ARG A 390 12.37 19.04 -2.03
CA ARG A 390 11.79 19.92 -3.07
C ARG A 390 11.64 21.38 -2.62
N LEU A 391 11.40 21.64 -1.34
CA LEU A 391 11.26 23.01 -0.82
C LEU A 391 12.61 23.72 -0.65
N ASN A 392 13.70 22.97 -0.46
CA ASN A 392 15.05 23.53 -0.35
C ASN A 392 15.78 23.76 -1.69
N MET A 393 15.25 23.25 -2.82
CA MET A 393 15.87 23.48 -4.13
C MET A 393 15.35 24.72 -4.87
N ASP A 394 14.16 25.22 -4.53
CA ASP A 394 13.56 26.38 -5.21
C ASP A 394 13.81 27.73 -4.52
N SER A 395 14.44 27.77 -3.33
CA SER A 395 14.85 29.04 -2.70
C SER A 395 16.25 29.54 -3.14
N LYS A 396 16.89 28.85 -4.08
CA LYS A 396 18.20 29.21 -4.66
C LYS A 396 18.17 29.43 -6.18
N ARG A 397 17.01 29.71 -6.77
CA ARG A 397 16.92 30.12 -8.19
C ARG A 397 16.20 31.43 -8.37
#